data_AF-A0A1H8P4F2-F1
#
_entry.id   AF-A0A1H8P4F2-F1
#
_cell.length_a   1.000
_cell.length_b   1.000
_cell.length_c   1.000
_cell.angle_alpha   90.00
_cell.angle_beta   90.00
_cell.angle_gamma   90.00
#
_symmetry.space_group_name_H-M   'P 1'
#
loop_
_entity.id
_entity.type
_entity.pdbx_description
1 polymer ?
#
loop_
_entity_poly.entity_id
_entity_poly.type
_entity_poly.pdbx_seq_one_letter_code
_entity_poly.pdbx_strand_id
1 'polypeptide(L)' 'MSVDLKALIERAETWPEAARDELASIAEQIESELQTSEYFASADELNVIDAAMASLDRGEQATDEEIRTAFARFRQ' A
#
# COMPACT_ATOMS: atom_id res chain seq x y z
N MET A 1 27.64 1.50 -6.93
CA MET A 1 27.99 0.39 -7.85
C MET A 1 26.68 -0.27 -8.25
N SER A 2 26.32 -0.26 -9.53
CA SER A 2 25.15 -1.00 -10.00
C SER A 2 25.53 -2.46 -10.15
N VAL A 3 24.77 -3.34 -9.51
CA VAL A 3 24.83 -4.78 -9.80
C VAL A 3 24.38 -4.94 -11.25
N ASP A 4 25.11 -5.70 -12.06
CA ASP A 4 24.61 -6.06 -13.39
C ASP A 4 23.44 -7.03 -13.20
N LEU A 5 22.22 -6.49 -13.26
CA LEU A 5 20.99 -7.24 -13.07
C LEU A 5 20.91 -8.43 -14.03
N LYS A 6 21.38 -8.27 -15.27
CA LYS A 6 21.35 -9.33 -16.26
C LYS A 6 22.21 -10.52 -15.81
N ALA A 7 23.44 -10.25 -15.39
CA ALA A 7 24.35 -11.27 -14.89
C ALA A 7 23.87 -11.93 -13.57
N LEU A 8 23.05 -11.24 -12.78
CA LEU A 8 22.40 -11.82 -11.60
C LEU A 8 21.29 -12.81 -12.00
N ILE A 9 20.40 -12.40 -12.90
CA ILE A 9 19.30 -13.24 -13.38
C ILE A 9 19.82 -14.50 -14.06
N GLU A 10 20.83 -14.39 -14.93
CA GLU A 10 21.47 -15.55 -15.58
C GLU A 10 22.04 -16.55 -14.56
N ARG A 11 22.60 -16.08 -13.45
CA ARG A 11 23.08 -16.96 -12.38
C ARG A 11 21.93 -17.55 -11.56
N ALA A 12 20.87 -16.79 -11.34
CA ALA A 12 19.71 -17.22 -10.56
C ALA A 12 18.96 -18.38 -11.22
N GLU A 13 19.04 -18.56 -12.55
CA GLU A 13 18.45 -19.71 -13.26
C GLU A 13 18.95 -21.06 -12.71
N THR A 14 20.18 -21.10 -12.19
CA THR A 14 20.82 -22.30 -11.63
C THR A 14 20.56 -22.53 -10.15
N TRP A 15 19.86 -21.61 -9.47
CA TRP A 15 19.56 -21.72 -8.05
C TRP A 15 18.50 -22.79 -7.76
N PRO A 16 18.41 -23.25 -6.49
CA PRO A 16 17.28 -24.05 -6.05
C PRO A 16 15.95 -23.36 -6.34
N GLU A 17 14.92 -24.15 -6.67
CA GLU A 17 13.59 -23.66 -7.05
C GLU A 17 13.01 -22.63 -6.08
N ALA A 18 13.04 -22.93 -4.78
CA ALA A 18 12.54 -22.02 -3.74
C ALA A 18 13.18 -20.61 -3.79
N ALA A 19 14.47 -20.52 -4.12
CA ALA A 19 15.16 -19.23 -4.22
C ALA A 19 14.80 -18.49 -5.51
N ARG A 20 14.45 -19.20 -6.59
CA ARG A 20 13.96 -18.60 -7.84
C ARG A 20 12.53 -18.09 -7.66
N ASP A 21 11.69 -18.84 -6.97
CA ASP A 21 10.31 -18.45 -6.65
C ASP A 21 10.27 -17.21 -5.77
N GLU A 22 11.14 -17.15 -4.75
CA GLU A 22 11.30 -15.97 -3.90
C GLU A 22 11.74 -14.74 -4.71
N LEU A 23 12.73 -14.91 -5.60
CA LEU A 23 13.19 -13.82 -6.48
C LEU A 23 12.08 -13.34 -7.43
N ALA A 24 11.30 -14.26 -8.00
CA ALA A 24 10.18 -13.94 -8.88
C ALA A 24 9.10 -13.16 -8.12
N SER A 25 8.74 -13.60 -6.92
CA SER A 25 7.76 -12.91 -6.08
C SER A 25 8.19 -11.49 -5.71
N ILE A 26 9.47 -11.29 -5.40
CA ILE A 26 10.01 -9.94 -5.12
C ILE A 26 9.96 -9.07 -6.37
N ALA A 27 10.32 -9.61 -7.53
CA ALA A 27 10.25 -8.88 -8.80
C ALA A 27 8.82 -8.47 -9.14
N GLU A 28 7.85 -9.38 -8.98
CA GLU A 28 6.41 -9.10 -9.17
C GLU A 28 5.92 -7.99 -8.23
N GLN A 29 6.36 -7.99 -6.96
CA GLN A 29 6.00 -6.92 -6.03
C GLN A 29 6.55 -5.57 -6.49
N ILE A 30 7.82 -5.52 -6.92
CA ILE A 30 8.44 -4.30 -7.45
C ILE A 30 7.68 -3.81 -8.69
N GLU A 31 7.35 -4.71 -9.62
CA GLU A 31 6.57 -4.36 -10.81
C GLU A 31 5.17 -3.86 -10.45
N SER A 32 4.51 -4.48 -9.47
CA SER A 32 3.23 -4.02 -8.95
C SER A 32 3.34 -2.61 -8.34
N GLU A 33 4.36 -2.35 -7.51
CA GLU A 33 4.61 -1.02 -6.93
C GLU A 33 4.88 0.03 -8.02
N LEU A 34 5.62 -0.32 -9.07
CA LEU A 34 5.91 0.58 -10.21
C LEU A 34 4.68 0.82 -11.10
N GLN A 35 3.80 -0.18 -11.24
CA GLN A 35 2.55 -0.09 -12.02
C GLN A 35 1.42 0.57 -11.23
N THR A 36 1.51 0.56 -9.90
CA THR A 36 0.62 1.32 -9.04
C THR A 36 0.91 2.79 -9.33
N SER A 37 0.14 3.36 -10.26
CA SER A 37 0.07 4.81 -10.44
C SER A 37 -0.04 5.41 -9.05
N GLU A 38 0.81 6.38 -8.74
CA GLU A 38 0.71 7.19 -7.53
C GLU A 38 -0.78 7.46 -7.29
N TYR A 39 -1.29 7.02 -6.14
CA TYR A 39 -2.72 7.10 -5.88
C TYR A 39 -3.11 8.58 -5.86
N PHE A 40 -3.82 9.00 -6.90
CA PHE A 40 -4.45 10.31 -6.97
C PHE A 40 -5.87 10.14 -6.46
N ALA A 41 -6.13 10.66 -5.25
CA ALA A 41 -7.48 10.74 -4.72
C ALA A 41 -8.39 11.39 -5.77
N SER A 42 -9.53 10.75 -6.03
CA SER A 42 -10.56 11.29 -6.90
C SER A 42 -11.09 12.61 -6.35
N ALA A 43 -11.72 13.42 -7.21
CA ALA A 43 -12.34 14.66 -6.78
C ALA A 43 -13.37 14.44 -5.65
N ASP A 44 -14.09 13.33 -5.68
CA ASP A 44 -15.06 12.97 -4.64
C ASP A 44 -14.38 12.64 -3.31
N GLU A 45 -13.27 11.88 -3.34
CA GLU A 45 -12.48 11.60 -2.15
C GLU A 45 -11.86 12.87 -1.56
N LEU A 46 -11.35 13.77 -2.40
CA LEU A 46 -10.84 15.07 -1.98
C LEU A 46 -11.95 15.93 -1.34
N ASN A 47 -13.16 15.95 -1.92
CA ASN A 47 -14.30 16.67 -1.34
C ASN A 47 -14.69 16.12 0.04
N VAL A 48 -14.65 14.79 0.23
CA VAL A 48 -14.92 14.17 1.53
C VAL A 48 -13.86 14.58 2.55
N ILE A 49 -12.58 14.63 2.15
CA ILE A 49 -11.49 15.08 3.02
C ILE A 49 -11.69 16.55 3.41
N ASP A 50 -12.00 17.43 2.46
CA ASP A 50 -12.27 18.85 2.75
C ASP A 50 -13.44 19.04 3.71
N ALA A 51 -14.52 18.27 3.54
CA ALA A 51 -15.66 18.30 4.45
C ALA A 51 -15.30 17.80 5.86
N ALA A 52 -14.48 16.76 5.96
CA ALA A 52 -13.98 16.26 7.23
C ALA A 52 -13.08 17.29 7.93
N MET A 53 -12.15 17.91 7.22
CA MET A 53 -11.28 18.97 7.75
C MET A 53 -12.09 20.15 8.30
N ALA A 54 -13.09 20.62 7.54
CA ALA A 54 -13.95 21.70 7.99
C ALA A 54 -14.76 21.34 9.25
N SER A 55 -15.09 20.06 9.45
CA SER A 55 -15.79 19.58 10.65
C SER A 55 -14.88 19.56 11.86
N LEU A 56 -13.62 19.12 11.68
CA LEU A 56 -12.60 19.20 12.73
C LEU A 56 -12.32 20.64 13.17
N ASP A 57 -12.26 21.60 12.23
CA ASP A 57 -12.09 23.02 12.53
C ASP A 57 -13.25 23.58 13.38
N ARG A 58 -14.45 23.01 13.26
CA ARG A 58 -15.62 23.34 14.10
C ARG A 58 -15.64 22.59 15.44
N GLY A 59 -14.64 21.75 15.72
CA GLY A 59 -14.58 20.89 16.90
C GLY A 59 -15.51 19.68 16.83
N GLU A 60 -16.07 19.38 15.66
CA GLU A 60 -16.92 18.22 15.41
C GLU A 60 -16.02 17.00 15.16
N GLN A 61 -15.58 16.37 16.26
CA GLN A 61 -14.76 15.17 16.24
C GLN A 61 -15.43 14.04 17.03
N ALA A 62 -15.24 12.80 16.56
CA ALA A 62 -15.72 11.63 17.29
C ALA A 62 -14.98 11.47 18.62
N THR A 63 -15.70 11.06 19.65
CA THR A 63 -15.14 10.67 20.94
C THR A 63 -14.53 9.27 20.89
N ASP A 64 -13.64 8.96 21.83
CA ASP A 64 -13.04 7.63 21.96
C ASP A 64 -14.07 6.51 22.11
N GLU A 65 -15.22 6.80 22.74
CA GLU A 65 -16.34 5.88 22.89
C GLU A 65 -17.02 5.55 21.55
N GLU A 66 -17.26 6.58 20.74
CA GLU A 66 -17.88 6.44 19.42
C GLU A 66 -16.95 5.67 18.47
N ILE A 67 -15.65 5.98 18.49
CA ILE A 67 -14.63 5.26 17.72
C ILE A 67 -14.62 3.78 18.12
N ARG A 68 -14.53 3.48 19.43
CA ARG A 68 -14.49 2.09 19.91
C ARG A 68 -15.73 1.30 19.52
N THR A 69 -16.90 1.94 19.59
CA THR A 69 -18.18 1.35 19.19
C THR A 69 -18.24 1.07 17.70
N ALA A 70 -17.77 2.00 16.86
CA ALA A 70 -17.70 1.82 15.42
C ALA A 70 -16.79 0.65 15.03
N PHE A 71 -15.58 0.59 15.59
CA PHE A 71 -14.60 -0.47 15.29
C PHE A 71 -14.96 -1.85 15.86
N ALA A 72 -15.81 -1.92 16.89
CA ALA A 72 -16.29 -3.20 17.41
C ALA A 72 -17.07 -4.02 16.37
N ARG A 73 -17.67 -3.38 15.37
CA ARG A 73 -18.43 -4.06 14.30
C ARG A 73 -17.57 -4.84 13.31
N PHE A 74 -16.28 -4.49 13.19
CA PHE A 74 -15.33 -5.13 12.26
C PHE A 74 -14.53 -6.27 12.90
N ARG A 75 -14.75 -6.56 14.19
CA ARG A 75 -14.05 -7.62 14.95
C ARG A 75 -14.86 -8.92 15.06
N GLN A 76 -15.91 -9.07 14.26
CA GLN A 76 -16.76 -10.27 14.21
C GLN A 76 -16.35 -11.17 13.05
#